data_AF-A0A1J4KLE0-F1
#
_entry.id   AF-A0A1J4KLE0-F1
#
_cell.length_a   1.000
_cell.length_b   1.000
_cell.length_c   1.000
_cell.angle_alpha   90.00
_cell.angle_beta   90.00
_cell.angle_gamma   90.00
#
_symmetry.space_group_name_H-M   'P 1'
#
loop_
_entity.id
_entity.type
_entity.pdbx_description
1 polymer ?
#
loop_
_entity_poly.entity_id
_entity_poly.type
_entity_poly.pdbx_seq_one_letter_code
_entity_poly.pdbx_strand_id
1 'polypeptide(L)'
;MFLIFYFLSSFSKSSENPFQPDSIEQIPSLDQFSNNRISIQSNENDLTCENGKRCKHINVRGTPLFVSVTDSTFQDIHNFDSTETDGDGGAIYIKNYYLYCEQTTFNKCSCSAQGGALFIKLDLAAFEDEINCTVVNCTFSSNEALGGGAVFAHGTTGRHFEFDKCVFQDNKSTYEGDTELPTTIQGGGAIFLNNPNGFIVDCTFIYNTGIGADITLFFGGGLQPKQGIVINNSVFYFNGYDSNPSSFYISKPYGEYSPMSVTVHNCIFTGQIKGEKSHYLDCNEDDTNPNKVLLSNVTFCESSEGQAFQGDKSKYIDENSVISYVCDQYDLPDYPIIDPPTKNEDVTSSETEYLPPTETQSESDEPDDACVSGKRC
;
A
#
# COMPACT_ATOMS: atom_id res chain seq x y z
N MET A 1 40.07 15.01 34.54
CA MET A 1 39.79 13.63 34.95
C MET A 1 38.29 13.41 34.84
N PHE A 2 37.81 13.05 33.64
CA PHE A 2 36.43 12.67 33.38
C PHE A 2 36.49 11.30 32.70
N LEU A 3 35.99 10.28 33.40
CA LEU A 3 35.84 8.92 32.85
C LEU A 3 34.53 8.87 32.05
N ILE A 4 34.64 8.55 30.78
CA ILE A 4 33.51 8.14 29.93
C ILE A 4 33.49 6.61 29.97
N PHE A 5 32.41 6.04 30.52
CA PHE A 5 32.14 4.61 30.47
C PHE A 5 31.45 4.27 29.15
N TYR A 6 32.13 3.52 28.29
CA TYR A 6 31.51 2.81 27.17
C TYR A 6 30.88 1.51 27.69
N PHE A 7 29.55 1.42 27.63
CA PHE A 7 28.84 0.16 27.75
C PHE A 7 28.85 -0.53 26.38
N LEU A 8 29.71 -1.53 26.23
CA LEU A 8 29.65 -2.51 25.13
C LEU A 8 28.73 -3.65 25.60
N SER A 9 27.48 -3.64 25.16
CA SER A 9 26.60 -4.82 25.26
C SER A 9 26.92 -5.75 24.09
N SER A 10 27.57 -6.88 24.40
CA SER A 10 27.74 -7.99 23.48
C SER A 10 26.40 -8.71 23.28
N PHE A 11 25.70 -8.44 22.18
CA PHE A 11 24.63 -9.32 21.72
C PHE A 11 25.26 -10.59 21.12
N SER A 12 25.14 -11.72 21.82
CA SER A 12 25.46 -13.02 21.22
C SER A 12 24.37 -13.37 20.22
N LYS A 13 24.71 -13.44 18.93
CA LYS A 13 23.86 -14.00 17.89
C LYS A 13 23.61 -15.49 18.20
N SER A 14 22.44 -15.84 18.73
CA SER A 14 21.93 -17.20 18.66
C SER A 14 21.45 -17.44 17.23
N SER A 15 22.11 -18.35 16.51
CA SER A 15 21.92 -18.61 15.08
C SER A 15 20.78 -19.59 14.76
N GLU A 16 19.74 -19.64 15.59
CA GLU A 16 18.55 -20.45 15.29
C GLU A 16 17.57 -19.54 14.55
N ASN A 17 17.48 -19.74 13.24
CA ASN A 17 16.49 -19.08 12.38
C ASN A 17 15.13 -19.78 12.65
N PRO A 18 14.20 -19.17 13.41
CA PRO A 18 13.02 -19.87 13.91
C PRO A 18 11.91 -20.06 12.85
N PHE A 19 12.19 -19.74 11.58
CA PHE A 19 11.24 -19.81 10.50
C PHE A 19 11.80 -20.74 9.40
N GLN A 20 11.65 -22.05 9.57
CA GLN A 20 11.60 -22.95 8.42
C GLN A 20 10.13 -23.03 8.02
N PRO A 21 9.73 -22.54 6.84
CA PRO A 21 8.37 -22.74 6.34
C PRO A 21 8.21 -24.24 6.02
N ASP A 22 7.73 -25.01 6.99
CA ASP A 22 7.37 -26.40 6.80
C ASP A 22 6.17 -26.47 5.84
N SER A 23 6.42 -26.87 4.59
CA SER A 23 5.46 -27.22 3.53
C SER A 23 4.44 -26.14 3.09
N ILE A 24 4.44 -25.85 1.78
CA ILE A 24 3.51 -24.94 1.07
C ILE A 24 2.02 -25.36 1.17
N GLU A 25 1.69 -26.48 1.82
CA GLU A 25 0.34 -27.07 1.85
C GLU A 25 -0.65 -26.41 2.84
N GLN A 26 -0.27 -25.36 3.58
CA GLN A 26 -1.22 -24.64 4.43
C GLN A 26 -1.11 -23.13 4.25
N ILE A 27 -1.32 -22.63 3.02
CA ILE A 27 -1.97 -21.33 2.88
C ILE A 27 -3.33 -21.51 3.57
N PRO A 28 -3.62 -20.82 4.69
CA PRO A 28 -4.90 -21.02 5.36
C PRO A 28 -6.00 -20.76 4.34
N SER A 29 -6.97 -21.68 4.24
CA SER A 29 -8.03 -21.54 3.25
C SER A 29 -8.70 -20.18 3.42
N LEU A 30 -9.11 -19.53 2.32
CA LEU A 30 -9.80 -18.23 2.36
C LEU A 30 -10.96 -18.22 3.38
N ASP A 31 -11.63 -19.37 3.56
CA ASP A 31 -12.69 -19.60 4.54
C ASP A 31 -12.24 -19.50 6.00
N GLN A 32 -10.99 -19.85 6.33
CA GLN A 32 -10.46 -19.69 7.69
C GLN A 32 -10.24 -18.22 8.05
N PHE A 33 -9.99 -17.37 7.05
CA PHE A 33 -9.86 -15.93 7.25
C PHE A 33 -11.22 -15.24 7.34
N SER A 34 -12.16 -15.58 6.46
CA SER A 34 -13.52 -15.01 6.48
C SER A 34 -14.29 -15.38 7.77
N ASN A 35 -14.05 -16.58 8.32
CA ASN A 35 -14.66 -17.02 9.58
C ASN A 35 -14.06 -16.37 10.84
N ASN A 36 -12.92 -15.68 10.71
CA ASN A 36 -12.32 -14.86 11.76
C ASN A 36 -12.73 -13.38 11.66
N ARG A 37 -13.74 -13.03 10.84
CA ARG A 37 -14.40 -11.73 10.96
C ARG A 37 -14.91 -11.58 12.38
N ILE A 38 -14.17 -10.80 13.15
CA ILE A 38 -14.52 -10.47 14.53
C ILE A 38 -15.96 -9.99 14.50
N SER A 39 -16.86 -10.70 15.18
CA SER A 39 -18.23 -10.23 15.34
C SER A 39 -18.17 -8.95 16.15
N ILE A 40 -18.23 -7.80 15.46
CA ILE A 40 -18.08 -6.50 16.10
C ILE A 40 -19.37 -6.24 16.86
N GLN A 41 -19.33 -6.36 18.18
CA GLN A 41 -20.43 -5.91 19.03
C GLN A 41 -20.29 -4.41 19.20
N SER A 42 -21.20 -3.67 18.58
CA SER A 42 -21.22 -2.21 18.70
C SER A 42 -21.44 -1.80 20.15
N ASN A 43 -20.56 -0.97 20.71
CA ASN A 43 -20.72 -0.42 22.05
C ASN A 43 -21.30 1.01 21.96
N GLU A 44 -21.93 1.48 23.04
CA GLU A 44 -22.44 2.87 23.12
C GLU A 44 -21.35 3.96 22.96
N ASN A 45 -20.07 3.58 22.92
CA ASN A 45 -18.93 4.48 22.75
C ASN A 45 -18.29 4.42 21.36
N ASP A 46 -18.92 3.76 20.40
CA ASP A 46 -18.40 3.67 19.03
C ASP A 46 -18.46 5.04 18.35
N LEU A 47 -17.37 5.41 17.70
CA LEU A 47 -17.28 6.65 16.94
C LEU A 47 -17.70 6.41 15.49
N THR A 48 -18.29 7.43 14.87
CA THR A 48 -18.67 7.41 13.46
C THR A 48 -18.14 8.65 12.76
N CYS A 49 -17.78 8.51 11.49
CA CYS A 49 -17.47 9.67 10.65
C CYS A 49 -18.75 10.24 10.03
N GLU A 50 -18.90 11.57 10.03
CA GLU A 50 -20.02 12.21 9.35
C GLU A 50 -19.83 12.18 7.84
N ASN A 51 -20.85 11.74 7.12
CA ASN A 51 -20.85 11.67 5.66
C ASN A 51 -20.46 13.02 5.01
N GLY A 52 -19.59 12.99 4.01
CA GLY A 52 -19.14 14.18 3.26
C GLY A 52 -18.28 15.17 4.04
N LYS A 53 -17.89 14.87 5.30
CA LYS A 53 -17.03 15.75 6.09
C LYS A 53 -15.75 15.06 6.50
N ARG A 54 -14.66 15.83 6.59
CA ARG A 54 -13.39 15.31 7.09
C ARG A 54 -13.57 14.75 8.51
N CYS A 55 -13.02 13.56 8.73
CA CYS A 55 -13.07 12.84 9.99
C CYS A 55 -11.66 12.67 10.58
N LYS A 56 -11.47 13.02 11.85
CA LYS A 56 -10.18 12.86 12.54
C LYS A 56 -10.38 12.27 13.92
N HIS A 57 -9.79 11.09 14.15
CA HIS A 57 -9.81 10.41 15.45
C HIS A 57 -8.40 9.98 15.87
N ILE A 58 -8.01 10.38 17.08
CA ILE A 58 -6.73 10.01 17.70
C ILE A 58 -6.99 9.39 19.06
N ASN A 59 -6.50 8.16 19.26
CA ASN A 59 -6.50 7.51 20.56
C ASN A 59 -5.08 7.48 21.11
N VAL A 60 -4.90 8.11 22.26
CA VAL A 60 -3.63 8.11 23.01
C VAL A 60 -3.71 7.23 24.26
N ARG A 61 -4.87 6.59 24.50
CA ARG A 61 -5.12 5.73 25.66
C ARG A 61 -4.76 4.29 25.30
N GLY A 62 -4.34 3.50 26.29
CA GLY A 62 -4.00 2.08 26.13
C GLY A 62 -5.20 1.14 25.95
N THR A 63 -6.42 1.67 25.79
CA THR A 63 -7.62 0.87 25.48
C THR A 63 -8.10 1.19 24.07
N PRO A 64 -8.12 0.22 23.14
CA PRO A 64 -8.53 0.47 21.77
C PRO A 64 -10.04 0.77 21.73
N LEU A 65 -10.43 1.72 20.88
CA LEU A 65 -11.80 2.13 20.63
C LEU A 65 -12.15 1.81 19.18
N PHE A 66 -13.45 1.83 18.85
CA PHE A 66 -13.96 1.46 17.55
C PHE A 66 -14.43 2.69 16.75
N VAL A 67 -14.10 2.73 15.45
CA VAL A 67 -14.63 3.69 14.48
C VAL A 67 -15.33 2.92 13.36
N SER A 68 -16.59 3.25 13.11
CA SER A 68 -17.37 2.71 12.00
C SER A 68 -17.62 3.77 10.93
N VAL A 69 -17.41 3.41 9.67
CA VAL A 69 -17.70 4.23 8.49
C VAL A 69 -18.46 3.35 7.51
N THR A 70 -19.77 3.55 7.38
CA THR A 70 -20.61 2.72 6.53
C THR A 70 -21.46 3.58 5.62
N ASP A 71 -21.72 3.11 4.40
CA ASP A 71 -22.67 3.72 3.46
C ASP A 71 -22.46 5.24 3.26
N SER A 72 -21.19 5.64 3.19
CA SER A 72 -20.79 7.04 3.17
C SER A 72 -20.14 7.43 1.84
N THR A 73 -20.06 8.73 1.57
CA THR A 73 -19.41 9.32 0.41
C THR A 73 -18.60 10.54 0.85
N PHE A 74 -17.30 10.49 0.63
CA PHE A 74 -16.37 11.59 0.83
C PHE A 74 -15.93 12.08 -0.55
N GLN A 75 -16.31 13.31 -0.88
CA GLN A 75 -16.14 13.90 -2.20
C GLN A 75 -15.42 15.23 -2.06
N ASP A 76 -14.37 15.45 -2.87
CA ASP A 76 -13.64 16.72 -2.96
C ASP A 76 -13.16 17.25 -1.58
N ILE A 77 -12.67 16.34 -0.71
CA ILE A 77 -12.13 16.70 0.60
C ILE A 77 -10.61 16.87 0.50
N HIS A 78 -10.14 18.08 0.75
CA HIS A 78 -8.74 18.44 0.63
C HIS A 78 -8.15 18.89 1.96
N ASN A 79 -6.96 18.37 2.28
CA ASN A 79 -6.28 18.66 3.53
C ASN A 79 -4.80 18.97 3.32
N PHE A 80 -4.49 20.25 3.17
CA PHE A 80 -3.13 20.74 2.88
C PHE A 80 -2.47 21.43 4.08
N ASP A 81 -2.96 21.20 5.30
CA ASP A 81 -2.30 21.73 6.50
C ASP A 81 -0.90 21.13 6.60
N SER A 82 0.13 21.96 6.51
CA SER A 82 1.52 21.52 6.46
C SER A 82 2.10 21.20 7.84
N THR A 83 1.32 21.26 8.91
CA THR A 83 1.80 20.81 10.22
C THR A 83 1.86 19.28 10.26
N GLU A 84 2.93 18.73 10.86
CA GLU A 84 3.37 17.33 10.69
C GLU A 84 2.33 16.22 10.94
N THR A 85 1.20 16.53 11.59
CA THR A 85 0.12 15.56 11.85
C THR A 85 -1.23 15.95 11.27
N ASP A 86 -1.37 17.18 10.77
CA ASP A 86 -2.61 17.65 10.15
C ASP A 86 -2.57 17.54 8.63
N GLY A 87 -1.42 17.27 7.99
CA GLY A 87 -1.33 17.09 6.53
C GLY A 87 -1.70 15.71 6.00
N ASP A 88 -2.02 14.76 6.86
CA ASP A 88 -2.39 13.38 6.52
C ASP A 88 -3.90 13.19 6.47
N GLY A 89 -4.37 12.23 5.67
CA GLY A 89 -5.78 11.84 5.61
C GLY A 89 -6.65 12.96 5.06
N GLY A 90 -6.87 12.97 3.73
CA GLY A 90 -7.75 13.97 3.11
C GLY A 90 -9.17 13.87 3.68
N ALA A 91 -9.82 12.72 3.53
CA ALA A 91 -11.15 12.48 4.09
C ALA A 91 -11.09 11.99 5.54
N ILE A 92 -10.27 10.98 5.83
CA ILE A 92 -10.27 10.31 7.13
C ILE A 92 -8.85 10.15 7.66
N TYR A 93 -8.64 10.58 8.91
CA TYR A 93 -7.43 10.34 9.69
C TYR A 93 -7.77 9.50 10.93
N ILE A 94 -7.27 8.27 11.00
CA ILE A 94 -7.43 7.36 12.14
C ILE A 94 -6.08 7.02 12.74
N LYS A 95 -5.95 7.21 14.05
CA LYS A 95 -4.79 6.74 14.81
C LYS A 95 -5.20 5.95 16.04
N ASN A 96 -4.76 4.68 16.10
CA ASN A 96 -4.92 3.79 17.25
C ASN A 96 -6.38 3.42 17.60
N TYR A 97 -7.20 3.20 16.58
CA TYR A 97 -8.56 2.65 16.69
C TYR A 97 -8.67 1.36 15.87
N TYR A 98 -9.61 0.50 16.25
CA TYR A 98 -10.21 -0.42 15.29
C TYR A 98 -11.01 0.39 14.26
N LEU A 99 -10.84 0.07 12.99
CA LEU A 99 -11.60 0.69 11.91
C LEU A 99 -12.38 -0.38 11.18
N TYR A 100 -13.68 -0.15 11.01
CA TYR A 100 -14.50 -0.86 10.05
C TYR A 100 -15.06 0.15 9.05
N CYS A 101 -14.63 0.03 7.81
CA CYS A 101 -15.06 0.89 6.70
C CYS A 101 -15.75 0.00 5.66
N GLU A 102 -17.04 0.19 5.42
CA GLU A 102 -17.81 -0.64 4.49
C GLU A 102 -18.65 0.21 3.55
N GLN A 103 -18.79 -0.22 2.29
CA GLN A 103 -19.72 0.39 1.32
C GLN A 103 -19.55 1.92 1.21
N THR A 104 -18.30 2.38 1.26
CA THR A 104 -17.97 3.81 1.30
C THR A 104 -17.19 4.22 0.06
N THR A 105 -17.54 5.38 -0.49
CA THR A 105 -16.87 5.97 -1.65
C THR A 105 -16.00 7.13 -1.23
N PHE A 106 -14.75 7.14 -1.69
CA PHE A 106 -13.80 8.24 -1.54
C PHE A 106 -13.40 8.71 -2.93
N ASN A 107 -13.86 9.91 -3.30
CA ASN A 107 -13.61 10.45 -4.63
C ASN A 107 -12.95 11.82 -4.55
N LYS A 108 -11.82 11.99 -5.27
CA LYS A 108 -11.08 13.25 -5.36
C LYS A 108 -10.68 13.83 -4.01
N CYS A 109 -10.42 12.97 -3.02
CA CYS A 109 -9.87 13.41 -1.76
C CYS A 109 -8.35 13.56 -1.90
N SER A 110 -7.77 14.57 -1.27
CA SER A 110 -6.32 14.73 -1.31
C SER A 110 -5.73 15.35 -0.06
N CYS A 111 -4.44 15.10 0.14
CA CYS A 111 -3.68 15.71 1.22
C CYS A 111 -2.22 15.98 0.82
N SER A 112 -1.52 16.84 1.56
CA SER A 112 -0.12 17.18 1.27
C SER A 112 0.87 16.10 1.71
N ALA A 113 0.49 15.23 2.64
CA ALA A 113 1.33 14.16 3.15
C ALA A 113 0.81 12.78 2.73
N GLN A 114 0.26 11.97 3.64
CA GLN A 114 -0.06 10.55 3.37
C GLN A 114 -1.56 10.25 3.44
N GLY A 115 -2.04 9.35 2.58
CA GLY A 115 -3.42 8.85 2.62
C GLY A 115 -4.42 9.86 2.05
N GLY A 116 -4.46 10.03 0.73
CA GLY A 116 -5.27 11.10 0.11
C GLY A 116 -6.75 10.98 0.43
N ALA A 117 -7.27 9.76 0.56
CA ALA A 117 -8.57 9.50 1.16
C ALA A 117 -8.47 9.11 2.64
N LEU A 118 -7.72 8.05 2.92
CA LEU A 118 -7.73 7.38 4.22
C LEU A 118 -6.31 7.19 4.75
N PHE A 119 -6.05 7.77 5.92
CA PHE A 119 -4.83 7.55 6.68
C PHE A 119 -5.11 6.73 7.93
N ILE A 120 -4.38 5.63 8.11
CA ILE A 120 -4.52 4.73 9.26
C ILE A 120 -3.15 4.48 9.88
N LYS A 121 -3.03 4.76 11.18
CA LYS A 121 -1.80 4.51 11.95
C LYS A 121 -2.07 3.75 13.24
N LEU A 122 -1.50 2.55 13.35
CA LEU A 122 -1.59 1.67 14.51
C LEU A 122 -0.20 1.47 15.14
N ASP A 123 0.28 2.47 15.87
CA ASP A 123 1.65 2.54 16.40
C ASP A 123 1.74 2.53 17.93
N LEU A 124 0.62 2.44 18.65
CA LEU A 124 0.64 2.46 20.11
C LEU A 124 1.15 1.12 20.68
N ALA A 125 2.31 1.17 21.32
CA ALA A 125 2.95 0.02 21.98
C ALA A 125 2.17 -0.51 23.20
N ALA A 126 1.30 0.32 23.80
CA ALA A 126 0.52 -0.05 24.98
C ALA A 126 -0.63 -1.03 24.68
N PHE A 127 -0.96 -1.27 23.40
CA PHE A 127 -1.95 -2.29 23.06
C PHE A 127 -1.29 -3.65 22.97
N GLU A 128 -1.56 -4.47 23.98
CA GLU A 128 -1.15 -5.88 24.03
C GLU A 128 -1.98 -6.75 23.08
N ASP A 129 -3.24 -6.37 22.85
CA ASP A 129 -4.15 -7.08 21.93
C ASP A 129 -3.87 -6.76 20.46
N GLU A 130 -4.30 -7.67 19.58
CA GLU A 130 -4.27 -7.47 18.13
C GLU A 130 -5.30 -6.41 17.71
N ILE A 131 -4.88 -5.45 16.88
CA ILE A 131 -5.78 -4.43 16.34
C ILE A 131 -5.89 -4.59 14.84
N ASN A 132 -7.13 -4.63 14.40
CA ASN A 132 -7.49 -4.85 13.01
C ASN A 132 -8.18 -3.60 12.44
N CYS A 133 -7.83 -3.27 11.20
CA CYS A 133 -8.56 -2.33 10.38
C CYS A 133 -9.05 -3.06 9.14
N THR A 134 -10.35 -3.01 8.90
CA THR A 134 -11.02 -3.72 7.81
C THR A 134 -11.74 -2.72 6.91
N VAL A 135 -11.44 -2.75 5.62
CA VAL A 135 -12.02 -1.92 4.57
C VAL A 135 -12.66 -2.85 3.54
N VAL A 136 -13.98 -2.79 3.38
CA VAL A 136 -14.76 -3.78 2.63
C VAL A 136 -15.68 -3.09 1.64
N ASN A 137 -15.67 -3.53 0.39
CA ASN A 137 -16.62 -3.03 -0.63
C ASN A 137 -16.58 -1.49 -0.76
N CYS A 138 -15.38 -0.90 -0.68
CA CYS A 138 -15.17 0.54 -0.80
C CYS A 138 -14.59 0.89 -2.16
N THR A 139 -14.91 2.09 -2.64
CA THR A 139 -14.38 2.62 -3.90
C THR A 139 -13.51 3.84 -3.61
N PHE A 140 -12.29 3.84 -4.12
CA PHE A 140 -11.34 4.93 -4.03
C PHE A 140 -11.02 5.42 -5.44
N SER A 141 -11.51 6.59 -5.82
CA SER A 141 -11.33 7.15 -7.16
C SER A 141 -10.64 8.52 -7.16
N SER A 142 -9.62 8.68 -7.99
CA SER A 142 -8.95 9.98 -8.23
C SER A 142 -8.42 10.66 -6.97
N ASN A 143 -7.99 9.89 -5.96
CA ASN A 143 -7.42 10.44 -4.73
C ASN A 143 -5.91 10.69 -4.90
N GLU A 144 -5.38 11.68 -4.18
CA GLU A 144 -4.00 12.14 -4.36
C GLU A 144 -3.29 12.44 -3.04
N ALA A 145 -2.07 11.92 -2.87
CA ALA A 145 -1.19 12.19 -1.73
C ALA A 145 0.27 11.90 -2.08
N LEU A 146 1.22 12.29 -1.23
CA LEU A 146 2.63 11.97 -1.43
C LEU A 146 2.90 10.46 -1.34
N GLY A 147 2.24 9.77 -0.41
CA GLY A 147 2.19 8.32 -0.39
C GLY A 147 0.82 7.80 0.04
N GLY A 148 0.42 6.66 -0.51
CA GLY A 148 -0.94 6.15 -0.36
C GLY A 148 -1.95 7.12 -0.95
N GLY A 149 -1.92 7.34 -2.27
CA GLY A 149 -2.78 8.30 -2.96
C GLY A 149 -4.26 8.11 -2.60
N ALA A 150 -4.72 6.86 -2.48
CA ALA A 150 -5.96 6.55 -1.77
C ALA A 150 -5.73 6.28 -0.28
N VAL A 151 -4.99 5.21 0.03
CA VAL A 151 -4.87 4.70 1.40
C VAL A 151 -3.41 4.64 1.83
N PHE A 152 -3.16 5.22 3.00
CA PHE A 152 -1.94 5.00 3.75
C PHE A 152 -2.26 4.18 5.01
N ALA A 153 -1.59 3.03 5.16
CA ALA A 153 -1.74 2.17 6.33
C ALA A 153 -0.37 1.85 6.95
N HIS A 154 -0.20 2.19 8.23
CA HIS A 154 0.99 1.87 8.98
C HIS A 154 0.65 1.18 10.30
N GLY A 155 1.35 0.10 10.62
CA GLY A 155 1.26 -0.50 11.94
C GLY A 155 2.49 -1.28 12.34
N THR A 156 2.60 -1.57 13.63
CA THR A 156 3.66 -2.42 14.20
C THR A 156 3.26 -3.90 14.25
N THR A 157 4.10 -4.74 14.86
CA THR A 157 3.79 -6.15 15.12
C THR A 157 2.47 -6.30 15.90
N GLY A 158 1.61 -7.25 15.51
CA GLY A 158 0.29 -7.45 16.11
C GLY A 158 -0.78 -6.46 15.61
N ARG A 159 -0.50 -5.74 14.53
CA ARG A 159 -1.49 -4.93 13.79
C ARG A 159 -1.78 -5.59 12.47
N HIS A 160 -3.02 -5.43 12.01
CA HIS A 160 -3.52 -6.11 10.83
C HIS A 160 -4.39 -5.17 9.99
N PHE A 161 -4.21 -5.23 8.67
CA PHE A 161 -4.98 -4.45 7.70
C PHE A 161 -5.61 -5.38 6.68
N GLU A 162 -6.92 -5.26 6.48
CA GLU A 162 -7.69 -6.03 5.53
C GLU A 162 -8.40 -5.10 4.55
N PHE A 163 -8.21 -5.36 3.26
CA PHE A 163 -8.90 -4.73 2.14
C PHE A 163 -9.61 -5.84 1.36
N ASP A 164 -10.94 -5.86 1.38
CA ASP A 164 -11.76 -6.88 0.74
C ASP A 164 -12.71 -6.23 -0.28
N LYS A 165 -12.74 -6.74 -1.52
CA LYS A 165 -13.66 -6.28 -2.58
C LYS A 165 -13.62 -4.77 -2.82
N CYS A 166 -12.46 -4.16 -2.65
CA CYS A 166 -12.30 -2.74 -2.88
C CYS A 166 -11.91 -2.45 -4.33
N VAL A 167 -12.29 -1.28 -4.83
CA VAL A 167 -11.86 -0.79 -6.14
C VAL A 167 -11.03 0.48 -5.96
N PHE A 168 -9.82 0.47 -6.53
CA PHE A 168 -8.91 1.59 -6.51
C PHE A 168 -8.66 2.07 -7.94
N GLN A 169 -9.23 3.21 -8.29
CA GLN A 169 -9.21 3.75 -9.65
C GLN A 169 -8.57 5.13 -9.73
N ASP A 170 -7.67 5.33 -10.69
CA ASP A 170 -7.09 6.61 -11.07
C ASP A 170 -6.47 7.38 -9.88
N ASN A 171 -6.03 6.68 -8.82
CA ASN A 171 -5.41 7.31 -7.67
C ASN A 171 -3.92 7.59 -7.96
N LYS A 172 -3.37 8.60 -7.30
CA LYS A 172 -2.04 9.11 -7.62
C LYS A 172 -1.18 9.33 -6.39
N SER A 173 0.03 8.79 -6.42
CA SER A 173 1.12 9.26 -5.57
C SER A 173 1.79 10.45 -6.25
N THR A 174 1.94 11.56 -5.54
CA THR A 174 2.61 12.78 -6.02
C THR A 174 4.10 12.77 -5.78
N TYR A 175 4.65 11.66 -5.29
CA TYR A 175 6.08 11.56 -5.09
C TYR A 175 6.81 11.45 -6.43
N GLU A 176 7.67 12.43 -6.69
CA GLU A 176 8.50 12.53 -7.90
C GLU A 176 9.98 12.19 -7.63
N GLY A 177 10.32 11.78 -6.41
CA GLY A 177 11.70 11.50 -6.07
C GLY A 177 12.18 10.14 -6.54
N ASP A 178 13.49 9.96 -6.48
CA ASP A 178 14.15 8.75 -6.92
C ASP A 178 13.92 7.59 -5.92
N THR A 179 13.55 6.45 -6.47
CA THR A 179 13.30 5.20 -5.76
C THR A 179 14.56 4.59 -5.10
N GLU A 180 15.75 5.07 -5.43
CA GLU A 180 17.02 4.54 -4.93
C GLU A 180 17.27 4.77 -3.43
N LEU A 181 16.55 5.70 -2.79
CA LEU A 181 16.69 5.98 -1.36
C LEU A 181 15.54 5.35 -0.56
N PRO A 182 15.76 4.21 0.12
CA PRO A 182 14.71 3.47 0.83
C PRO A 182 14.29 4.14 2.16
N THR A 183 14.64 5.40 2.38
CA THR A 183 14.37 6.09 3.65
C THR A 183 13.01 6.75 3.69
N THR A 184 12.28 6.77 2.58
CA THR A 184 11.06 7.56 2.49
C THR A 184 9.80 6.71 2.42
N ILE A 185 8.82 7.13 3.22
CA ILE A 185 7.47 6.59 3.31
C ILE A 185 6.66 7.22 2.16
N GLN A 186 6.90 6.79 0.92
CA GLN A 186 6.41 7.45 -0.31
C GLN A 186 6.09 6.43 -1.41
N GLY A 187 5.25 6.79 -2.38
CA GLY A 187 4.72 5.87 -3.40
C GLY A 187 3.35 5.32 -3.03
N GLY A 188 2.86 4.30 -3.74
CA GLY A 188 1.55 3.71 -3.48
C GLY A 188 0.44 4.63 -4.00
N GLY A 189 0.19 4.63 -5.31
CA GLY A 189 -0.88 5.45 -5.89
C GLY A 189 -2.25 5.08 -5.31
N ALA A 190 -2.54 3.79 -5.20
CA ALA A 190 -3.69 3.29 -4.45
C ALA A 190 -3.32 3.03 -2.98
N ILE A 191 -2.57 1.96 -2.68
CA ILE A 191 -2.24 1.59 -1.31
C ILE A 191 -0.74 1.75 -1.04
N PHE A 192 -0.41 2.43 0.06
CA PHE A 192 0.89 2.31 0.72
C PHE A 192 0.70 1.59 2.05
N LEU A 193 1.32 0.41 2.20
CA LEU A 193 1.23 -0.44 3.39
C LEU A 193 2.60 -0.62 4.03
N ASN A 194 2.75 -0.05 5.23
CA ASN A 194 3.89 -0.27 6.12
C ASN A 194 3.45 -1.11 7.32
N ASN A 195 3.34 -2.41 7.09
CA ASN A 195 2.98 -3.38 8.12
C ASN A 195 3.50 -4.77 7.73
N PRO A 196 3.90 -5.63 8.69
CA PRO A 196 4.31 -6.99 8.36
C PRO A 196 3.12 -7.96 8.15
N ASN A 197 1.88 -7.55 8.39
CA ASN A 197 0.68 -8.37 8.22
C ASN A 197 -0.44 -7.63 7.47
N GLY A 198 -1.03 -8.26 6.47
CA GLY A 198 -2.19 -7.68 5.80
C GLY A 198 -2.80 -8.57 4.74
N PHE A 199 -4.07 -8.32 4.45
CA PHE A 199 -4.84 -9.01 3.43
C PHE A 199 -5.39 -8.02 2.41
N ILE A 200 -5.16 -8.29 1.14
CA ILE A 200 -5.75 -7.57 0.01
C ILE A 200 -6.44 -8.62 -0.85
N VAL A 201 -7.76 -8.71 -0.79
CA VAL A 201 -8.53 -9.84 -1.30
C VAL A 201 -9.63 -9.34 -2.22
N ASP A 202 -9.79 -9.99 -3.37
CA ASP A 202 -10.85 -9.69 -4.34
C ASP A 202 -10.87 -8.20 -4.76
N CYS A 203 -9.71 -7.53 -4.73
CA CYS A 203 -9.59 -6.10 -5.03
C CYS A 203 -9.29 -5.87 -6.52
N THR A 204 -9.73 -4.72 -7.03
CA THR A 204 -9.42 -4.29 -8.40
C THR A 204 -8.68 -2.96 -8.40
N PHE A 205 -7.56 -2.89 -9.12
CA PHE A 205 -6.71 -1.72 -9.24
C PHE A 205 -6.70 -1.26 -10.70
N ILE A 206 -7.02 0.02 -10.92
CA ILE A 206 -7.27 0.58 -12.24
C ILE A 206 -6.49 1.87 -12.42
N TYR A 207 -5.52 1.86 -13.33
CA TYR A 207 -4.84 3.06 -13.83
C TYR A 207 -4.34 4.00 -12.73
N ASN A 208 -3.95 3.45 -11.58
CA ASN A 208 -3.29 4.24 -10.56
C ASN A 208 -1.92 4.69 -11.08
N THR A 209 -1.37 5.74 -10.50
CA THR A 209 -0.11 6.34 -10.93
C THR A 209 0.84 6.64 -9.77
N GLY A 210 2.13 6.57 -10.07
CA GLY A 210 3.24 6.79 -9.13
C GLY A 210 4.10 5.54 -8.97
N ILE A 211 5.13 5.62 -8.14
CA ILE A 211 5.96 4.45 -7.80
C ILE A 211 5.13 3.46 -6.99
N GLY A 212 5.09 2.19 -7.41
CA GLY A 212 4.17 1.22 -6.84
C GLY A 212 2.73 1.70 -6.95
N ALA A 213 2.33 2.07 -8.17
CA ALA A 213 1.09 2.73 -8.51
C ALA A 213 -0.13 2.10 -7.85
N ASP A 214 -0.22 0.78 -7.86
CA ASP A 214 -1.32 0.06 -7.24
C ASP A 214 -1.00 -0.25 -5.78
N ILE A 215 0.17 -0.82 -5.50
CA ILE A 215 0.58 -1.19 -4.14
C ILE A 215 2.06 -0.86 -3.92
N THR A 216 2.34 -0.15 -2.83
CA THR A 216 3.67 -0.12 -2.23
C THR A 216 3.66 -0.84 -0.89
N LEU A 217 4.56 -1.81 -0.72
CA LEU A 217 4.85 -2.45 0.55
C LEU A 217 6.18 -1.94 1.10
N PHE A 218 6.16 -1.47 2.34
CA PHE A 218 7.37 -1.04 3.04
C PHE A 218 7.58 -1.88 4.29
N PHE A 219 8.72 -2.57 4.37
CA PHE A 219 9.07 -3.38 5.54
C PHE A 219 10.10 -2.66 6.40
N GLY A 220 9.64 -1.88 7.38
CA GLY A 220 10.53 -1.30 8.39
C GLY A 220 11.30 -2.38 9.16
N GLY A 221 12.57 -2.11 9.49
CA GLY A 221 13.40 -3.05 10.23
C GLY A 221 12.83 -3.43 11.60
N GLY A 222 13.12 -4.65 12.04
CA GLY A 222 12.75 -5.15 13.37
C GLY A 222 11.31 -5.60 13.54
N LEU A 223 10.48 -5.54 12.49
CA LEU A 223 9.12 -6.10 12.50
C LEU A 223 9.16 -7.59 12.10
N GLN A 224 8.39 -8.42 12.81
CA GLN A 224 8.30 -9.85 12.52
C GLN A 224 6.89 -10.16 11.99
N PRO A 225 6.76 -10.73 10.78
CA PRO A 225 5.47 -11.17 10.29
C PRO A 225 4.97 -12.33 11.15
N LYS A 226 3.70 -12.24 11.57
CA LYS A 226 2.99 -13.37 12.17
C LYS A 226 2.35 -14.20 11.07
N GLN A 227 1.71 -13.52 10.12
CA GLN A 227 1.00 -14.12 8.99
C GLN A 227 1.59 -13.68 7.64
N GLY A 228 2.29 -12.54 7.61
CA GLY A 228 2.74 -11.95 6.36
C GLY A 228 1.64 -11.16 5.66
N ILE A 229 1.97 -10.69 4.47
CA ILE A 229 1.04 -10.02 3.56
C ILE A 229 0.57 -11.04 2.52
N VAL A 230 -0.75 -11.18 2.36
CA VAL A 230 -1.35 -12.00 1.31
C VAL A 230 -2.21 -11.12 0.42
N ILE A 231 -1.92 -11.16 -0.88
CA ILE A 231 -2.70 -10.53 -1.93
C ILE A 231 -3.35 -11.65 -2.72
N ASN A 232 -4.67 -11.71 -2.75
CA ASN A 232 -5.40 -12.84 -3.30
C ASN A 232 -6.52 -12.40 -4.26
N ASN A 233 -6.71 -13.16 -5.34
CA ASN A 233 -7.83 -12.99 -6.27
C ASN A 233 -8.01 -11.54 -6.77
N SER A 234 -6.91 -10.80 -6.94
CA SER A 234 -6.96 -9.39 -7.28
C SER A 234 -6.52 -9.13 -8.72
N VAL A 235 -7.05 -8.08 -9.32
CA VAL A 235 -6.77 -7.72 -10.73
C VAL A 235 -6.18 -6.32 -10.81
N PHE A 236 -5.10 -6.19 -11.58
CA PHE A 236 -4.32 -4.98 -11.75
C PHE A 236 -4.33 -4.56 -13.22
N TYR A 237 -4.97 -3.43 -13.52
CA TYR A 237 -5.00 -2.80 -14.84
C TYR A 237 -4.00 -1.63 -14.86
N PHE A 238 -2.76 -1.95 -15.21
CA PHE A 238 -1.64 -1.02 -15.09
C PHE A 238 -1.20 -0.47 -16.44
N ASN A 239 -1.01 0.85 -16.50
CA ASN A 239 -0.38 1.52 -17.63
C ASN A 239 1.01 2.00 -17.23
N GLY A 240 2.03 1.23 -17.58
CA GLY A 240 3.42 1.51 -17.29
C GLY A 240 4.03 2.52 -18.24
N TYR A 241 4.56 3.62 -17.68
CA TYR A 241 5.37 4.63 -18.34
C TYR A 241 6.61 4.92 -17.48
N ASP A 242 7.63 5.62 -17.98
CA ASP A 242 8.80 5.91 -17.14
C ASP A 242 8.46 6.76 -15.89
N SER A 243 7.40 7.58 -15.96
CA SER A 243 6.83 8.29 -14.82
C SER A 243 5.88 7.44 -13.95
N ASN A 244 5.58 6.22 -14.37
CA ASN A 244 4.74 5.24 -13.67
C ASN A 244 5.46 3.88 -13.72
N PRO A 245 6.58 3.74 -12.98
CA PRO A 245 7.57 2.69 -13.26
C PRO A 245 7.14 1.30 -12.75
N SER A 246 6.22 1.22 -11.80
CA SER A 246 5.77 -0.06 -11.28
C SER A 246 4.33 -0.06 -10.80
N SER A 247 3.61 -1.18 -11.04
CA SER A 247 2.29 -1.44 -10.44
C SER A 247 2.45 -1.79 -8.96
N PHE A 248 3.33 -2.73 -8.68
CA PHE A 248 3.61 -3.23 -7.34
C PHE A 248 5.08 -2.98 -7.01
N TYR A 249 5.30 -2.16 -5.98
CA TYR A 249 6.61 -1.89 -5.43
C TYR A 249 6.83 -2.48 -4.03
N ILE A 250 7.99 -3.11 -3.80
CA ILE A 250 8.42 -3.58 -2.49
C ILE A 250 9.72 -2.90 -2.09
N SER A 251 9.67 -2.12 -1.01
CA SER A 251 10.79 -1.39 -0.47
C SER A 251 11.22 -1.91 0.90
N LYS A 252 12.55 -1.93 1.11
CA LYS A 252 13.22 -2.32 2.34
C LYS A 252 14.37 -1.36 2.64
N PRO A 253 14.61 -1.00 3.91
CA PRO A 253 15.81 -0.26 4.29
C PRO A 253 17.07 -1.09 4.01
N TYR A 254 18.08 -0.48 3.37
CA TYR A 254 19.34 -1.15 3.06
C TYR A 254 20.05 -1.64 4.33
N GLY A 255 20.50 -2.89 4.30
CA GLY A 255 21.35 -3.47 5.35
C GLY A 255 20.63 -3.86 6.64
N GLU A 256 19.31 -3.70 6.71
CA GLU A 256 18.50 -4.19 7.82
C GLU A 256 17.81 -5.50 7.45
N TYR A 257 18.01 -6.52 8.28
CA TYR A 257 17.27 -7.77 8.14
C TYR A 257 15.80 -7.50 8.50
N SER A 258 14.95 -7.49 7.48
CA SER A 258 13.50 -7.45 7.64
C SER A 258 12.90 -8.72 7.03
N PRO A 259 12.41 -9.67 7.85
CA PRO A 259 11.81 -10.89 7.35
C PRO A 259 10.55 -10.52 6.57
N MET A 260 10.63 -10.69 5.26
CA MET A 260 9.50 -10.49 4.37
C MET A 260 8.67 -11.77 4.36
N SER A 261 7.35 -11.67 4.35
CA SER A 261 6.48 -12.78 4.01
C SER A 261 5.38 -12.18 3.15
N VAL A 262 5.51 -12.33 1.83
CA VAL A 262 4.56 -11.79 0.85
C VAL A 262 4.16 -12.93 -0.07
N THR A 263 2.86 -13.19 -0.13
CA THR A 263 2.27 -14.14 -1.07
C THR A 263 1.30 -13.40 -1.98
N VAL A 264 1.45 -13.59 -3.28
CA VAL A 264 0.50 -13.12 -4.30
C VAL A 264 -0.13 -14.35 -4.93
N HIS A 265 -1.43 -14.50 -4.82
CA HIS A 265 -2.14 -15.72 -5.20
C HIS A 265 -3.33 -15.42 -6.10
N ASN A 266 -3.48 -16.17 -7.19
CA ASN A 266 -4.61 -16.04 -8.13
C ASN A 266 -4.81 -14.60 -8.63
N CYS A 267 -3.73 -13.86 -8.84
CA CYS A 267 -3.80 -12.47 -9.30
C CYS A 267 -3.53 -12.35 -10.79
N ILE A 268 -4.13 -11.34 -11.40
CA ILE A 268 -3.95 -11.02 -12.82
C ILE A 268 -3.38 -9.61 -12.93
N PHE A 269 -2.23 -9.49 -13.55
CA PHE A 269 -1.63 -8.23 -13.98
C PHE A 269 -1.85 -8.07 -15.47
N THR A 270 -2.45 -6.96 -15.89
CA THR A 270 -2.75 -6.68 -17.29
C THR A 270 -2.62 -5.18 -17.56
N GLY A 271 -2.69 -4.79 -18.83
CA GLY A 271 -2.53 -3.42 -19.29
C GLY A 271 -1.32 -3.26 -20.20
N GLN A 272 -0.82 -2.03 -20.32
CA GLN A 272 0.20 -1.68 -21.30
C GLN A 272 1.48 -1.22 -20.63
N ILE A 273 2.60 -1.88 -20.93
CA ILE A 273 3.94 -1.45 -20.53
C ILE A 273 4.58 -0.74 -21.73
N LYS A 274 4.70 0.58 -21.64
CA LYS A 274 5.24 1.46 -22.69
C LYS A 274 6.57 2.11 -22.33
N GLY A 275 6.83 2.33 -21.05
CA GLY A 275 8.11 2.85 -20.57
C GLY A 275 9.21 1.79 -20.62
N GLU A 276 10.45 2.25 -20.79
CA GLU A 276 11.63 1.39 -20.75
C GLU A 276 11.95 0.96 -19.31
N LYS A 277 11.55 1.78 -18.34
CA LYS A 277 11.73 1.54 -16.89
C LYS A 277 10.50 0.93 -16.22
N SER A 278 9.48 0.59 -17.01
CA SER A 278 8.18 0.17 -16.49
C SER A 278 8.06 -1.33 -16.36
N HIS A 279 7.64 -1.80 -15.19
CA HIS A 279 7.43 -3.22 -14.88
C HIS A 279 6.15 -3.42 -14.07
N TYR A 280 5.62 -4.65 -14.03
CA TYR A 280 4.52 -4.93 -13.10
C TYR A 280 4.99 -5.01 -11.65
N LEU A 281 6.10 -5.72 -11.39
CA LEU A 281 6.69 -5.87 -10.07
C LEU A 281 8.11 -5.29 -10.03
N ASP A 282 8.34 -4.47 -9.03
CA ASP A 282 9.65 -3.93 -8.69
C ASP A 282 9.93 -4.15 -7.19
N CYS A 283 11.13 -4.63 -6.89
CA CYS A 283 11.59 -4.88 -5.54
C CYS A 283 13.04 -4.46 -5.42
N ASN A 284 13.43 -3.92 -4.26
CA ASN A 284 14.84 -3.69 -3.98
C ASN A 284 15.58 -5.04 -4.00
N GLU A 285 16.55 -5.18 -4.91
CA GLU A 285 17.38 -6.37 -5.04
C GLU A 285 18.30 -6.49 -3.81
N ASP A 286 17.97 -7.41 -2.90
CA ASP A 286 18.81 -7.73 -1.74
C ASP A 286 19.04 -9.24 -1.63
N ASP A 287 20.19 -9.67 -2.12
CA ASP A 287 20.63 -11.07 -2.11
C ASP A 287 20.78 -11.64 -0.68
N THR A 288 20.79 -10.78 0.34
CA THR A 288 20.94 -11.21 1.74
C THR A 288 19.63 -11.66 2.38
N ASN A 289 18.48 -11.37 1.75
CA ASN A 289 17.19 -11.75 2.30
C ASN A 289 16.83 -13.18 1.89
N PRO A 290 16.73 -14.13 2.84
CA PRO A 290 16.32 -15.49 2.51
C PRO A 290 14.84 -15.57 2.11
N ASN A 291 14.02 -14.57 2.49
CA ASN A 291 12.60 -14.60 2.22
C ASN A 291 12.30 -13.83 0.94
N LYS A 292 11.69 -14.54 -0.02
CA LYS A 292 11.28 -14.02 -1.31
C LYS A 292 9.76 -13.94 -1.41
N VAL A 293 9.27 -13.19 -2.39
CA VAL A 293 7.85 -13.11 -2.71
C VAL A 293 7.43 -14.41 -3.37
N LEU A 294 6.41 -15.06 -2.84
CA LEU A 294 5.83 -16.25 -3.45
C LEU A 294 4.69 -15.83 -4.39
N LEU A 295 4.81 -16.13 -5.68
CA LEU A 295 3.74 -15.91 -6.66
C LEU A 295 3.10 -17.26 -6.98
N SER A 296 1.83 -17.45 -6.63
CA SER A 296 1.12 -18.72 -6.85
C SER A 296 -0.07 -18.51 -7.76
N ASN A 297 -0.02 -19.07 -8.97
CA ASN A 297 -1.05 -18.87 -9.99
C ASN A 297 -1.26 -17.38 -10.34
N VAL A 298 -0.14 -16.69 -10.64
CA VAL A 298 -0.16 -15.28 -11.03
C VAL A 298 0.04 -15.16 -12.54
N THR A 299 -0.77 -14.35 -13.19
CA THR A 299 -0.67 -14.16 -14.65
C THR A 299 -0.34 -12.72 -15.01
N PHE A 300 0.66 -12.52 -15.87
CA PHE A 300 1.03 -11.22 -16.46
C PHE A 300 0.58 -11.20 -17.93
N CYS A 301 -0.64 -10.75 -18.19
CA CYS A 301 -1.25 -10.77 -19.52
C CYS A 301 -0.44 -10.00 -20.54
N GLU A 302 -0.30 -10.61 -21.73
CA GLU A 302 0.31 -9.97 -22.92
C GLU A 302 1.69 -9.36 -22.65
N SER A 303 2.41 -9.95 -21.69
CA SER A 303 3.68 -9.45 -21.18
C SER A 303 4.81 -10.44 -21.45
N SER A 304 6.04 -9.98 -21.23
CA SER A 304 7.24 -10.79 -21.13
C SER A 304 7.79 -10.77 -19.71
N GLU A 305 8.79 -11.61 -19.43
CA GLU A 305 9.48 -11.61 -18.14
C GLU A 305 10.12 -10.25 -17.81
N GLY A 306 10.78 -9.62 -18.79
CA GLY A 306 11.41 -8.32 -18.59
C GLY A 306 10.42 -7.18 -18.37
N GLN A 307 9.15 -7.35 -18.75
CA GLN A 307 8.07 -6.41 -18.44
C GLN A 307 7.37 -6.76 -17.12
N ALA A 308 7.40 -8.02 -16.70
CA ALA A 308 6.82 -8.44 -15.42
C ALA A 308 7.69 -8.04 -14.24
N PHE A 309 9.01 -8.13 -14.38
CA PHE A 309 9.95 -8.01 -13.27
C PHE A 309 11.04 -6.99 -13.60
N GLN A 310 11.30 -6.10 -12.65
CA GLN A 310 12.47 -5.24 -12.71
C GLN A 310 13.73 -6.00 -12.23
N GLY A 311 14.80 -5.96 -13.02
CA GLY A 311 16.09 -6.56 -12.63
C GLY A 311 16.11 -8.10 -12.51
N ASP A 312 16.97 -8.63 -11.65
CA ASP A 312 17.12 -10.08 -11.44
C ASP A 312 16.07 -10.62 -10.46
N LYS A 313 14.95 -11.12 -11.03
CA LYS A 313 13.85 -11.70 -10.25
C LYS A 313 14.28 -12.82 -9.31
N SER A 314 15.36 -13.55 -9.61
CA SER A 314 15.79 -14.69 -8.77
C SER A 314 16.22 -14.25 -7.37
N LYS A 315 16.50 -12.95 -7.18
CA LYS A 315 16.88 -12.37 -5.89
C LYS A 315 15.69 -12.16 -4.97
N TYR A 316 14.50 -11.91 -5.51
CA TYR A 316 13.34 -11.50 -4.71
C TYR A 316 12.05 -12.29 -5.00
N ILE A 317 12.01 -13.15 -6.01
CA ILE A 317 10.90 -14.08 -6.29
C ILE A 317 11.28 -15.50 -5.88
N ASP A 318 10.40 -16.17 -5.15
CA ASP A 318 10.59 -17.53 -4.68
C ASP A 318 10.64 -18.52 -5.86
N GLU A 319 11.53 -19.51 -5.80
CA GLU A 319 11.72 -20.50 -6.87
C GLU A 319 10.51 -21.43 -7.05
N ASN A 320 9.64 -21.54 -6.03
CA ASN A 320 8.39 -22.29 -6.10
C ASN A 320 7.25 -21.48 -6.73
N SER A 321 7.52 -20.27 -7.21
CA SER A 321 6.51 -19.43 -7.84
C SER A 321 5.99 -20.03 -9.14
N VAL A 322 4.67 -20.00 -9.32
CA VAL A 322 3.95 -20.45 -10.50
C VAL A 322 3.35 -19.23 -11.20
N ILE A 323 3.95 -18.85 -12.33
CA ILE A 323 3.58 -17.68 -13.12
C ILE A 323 3.23 -18.04 -14.56
N SER A 324 2.35 -17.27 -15.19
CA SER A 324 2.03 -17.34 -16.62
C SER A 324 2.13 -15.95 -17.27
N TYR A 325 2.38 -15.93 -18.58
CA TYR A 325 2.37 -14.71 -19.41
C TYR A 325 1.27 -14.73 -20.47
N VAL A 326 0.48 -15.80 -20.50
CA VAL A 326 -0.61 -15.99 -21.45
C VAL A 326 -1.91 -15.87 -20.69
N CYS A 327 -2.77 -14.97 -21.14
CA CYS A 327 -4.13 -14.85 -20.64
C CYS A 327 -5.09 -15.43 -21.66
N ASP A 328 -5.97 -16.29 -21.20
CA ASP A 328 -7.16 -16.63 -21.95
C ASP A 328 -8.07 -15.41 -21.91
N GLN A 329 -8.36 -14.81 -23.07
CA GLN A 329 -9.14 -13.56 -23.16
C GLN A 329 -10.55 -13.65 -22.54
N TYR A 330 -11.00 -14.87 -22.20
CA TYR A 330 -12.26 -15.14 -21.54
C TYR A 330 -12.19 -15.15 -20.01
N ASP A 331 -10.98 -15.15 -19.44
CA ASP A 331 -10.76 -15.22 -17.98
C ASP A 331 -10.49 -13.84 -17.36
N LEU A 332 -10.39 -12.79 -18.17
CA LEU A 332 -10.36 -11.42 -17.65
C LEU A 332 -11.76 -11.06 -17.15
N PRO A 333 -11.93 -10.71 -15.87
CA PRO A 333 -13.21 -10.19 -15.41
C PRO A 333 -13.53 -8.93 -16.21
N ASP A 334 -14.82 -8.75 -16.54
CA ASP A 334 -15.26 -7.53 -17.17
C ASP A 334 -14.73 -6.33 -16.39
N TYR A 335 -14.17 -5.36 -17.12
CA TYR A 335 -13.71 -4.11 -16.52
C TYR A 335 -14.87 -3.55 -15.70
N PRO A 336 -14.74 -3.34 -14.38
CA PRO A 336 -15.83 -2.77 -13.63
C PRO A 336 -16.06 -1.37 -14.21
N ILE A 337 -17.18 -1.20 -14.91
CA ILE A 337 -17.62 0.11 -15.37
C ILE A 337 -18.09 0.82 -14.11
N ILE A 338 -17.19 1.56 -13.48
CA ILE A 338 -17.58 2.48 -12.42
C ILE A 338 -18.17 3.69 -13.13
N ASP A 339 -19.50 3.82 -13.08
CA ASP A 339 -20.15 5.04 -13.53
C ASP A 339 -19.54 6.21 -12.76
N PRO A 340 -19.10 7.29 -13.45
CA PRO A 340 -18.61 8.46 -12.75
C PRO A 340 -19.68 8.92 -11.76
N PRO A 341 -19.31 9.29 -10.53
CA PRO A 341 -20.29 9.65 -9.51
C PRO A 341 -21.24 10.70 -10.08
N THR A 342 -22.53 10.36 -10.11
CA THR A 342 -23.58 11.28 -10.56
C THR A 342 -23.41 12.58 -9.79
N LYS A 343 -23.12 13.67 -10.52
CA LYS A 343 -23.01 15.00 -9.92
C LYS A 343 -24.26 15.25 -9.09
N ASN A 344 -24.12 15.34 -7.77
CA ASN A 344 -25.18 15.88 -6.92
C ASN A 344 -25.37 17.34 -7.34
N GLU A 345 -26.42 17.60 -8.11
CA GLU A 345 -26.90 18.93 -8.47
C GLU A 345 -27.48 19.62 -7.23
N ASP A 346 -26.65 20.05 -6.27
CA ASP A 346 -26.94 21.18 -5.36
C ASP A 346 -25.81 21.40 -4.33
N VAL A 347 -24.65 21.87 -4.78
CA VAL A 347 -23.73 22.62 -3.90
C VAL A 347 -23.13 23.77 -4.69
N THR A 348 -23.69 24.97 -4.52
CA THR A 348 -23.06 26.22 -4.96
C THR A 348 -21.83 26.50 -4.10
N SER A 349 -20.66 26.00 -4.50
CA SER A 349 -19.37 26.39 -3.93
C SER A 349 -18.78 27.57 -4.70
N SER A 350 -18.44 28.64 -3.98
CA SER A 350 -17.74 29.81 -4.50
C SER A 350 -16.33 29.45 -4.95
N GLU A 351 -16.02 29.69 -6.22
CA GLU A 351 -14.68 29.58 -6.79
C GLU A 351 -13.72 30.56 -6.10
N THR A 352 -12.67 30.02 -5.46
CA THR A 352 -11.45 30.78 -5.17
C THR A 352 -10.41 30.41 -6.22
N GLU A 353 -10.01 31.39 -7.04
CA GLU A 353 -8.93 31.25 -8.03
C GLU A 353 -7.62 30.84 -7.34
N TYR A 354 -7.16 29.62 -7.63
CA TYR A 354 -5.82 29.15 -7.30
C TYR A 354 -4.87 29.57 -8.42
N LEU A 355 -3.90 30.43 -8.10
CA LEU A 355 -2.81 30.77 -9.02
C LEU A 355 -1.72 29.70 -8.91
N PRO A 356 -1.31 29.06 -10.03
CA PRO A 356 -0.25 28.06 -9.99
C PRO A 356 1.11 28.71 -9.69
N PRO A 357 2.02 28.01 -8.98
CA PRO A 357 3.37 28.48 -8.75
C PRO A 357 4.18 28.52 -10.06
N THR A 358 5.00 29.56 -10.19
CA THR A 358 5.87 29.82 -11.33
C THR A 358 6.96 28.75 -11.42
N GLU A 359 6.96 27.96 -12.50
CA GLU A 359 8.05 27.02 -12.83
C GLU A 359 9.39 27.77 -12.97
N THR A 360 10.40 27.31 -12.24
CA THR A 360 11.78 27.75 -12.40
C THR A 360 12.51 26.66 -13.18
N GLN A 361 12.80 26.90 -14.45
CA GLN A 361 13.60 25.97 -15.26
C GLN A 361 15.05 25.99 -14.79
N SER A 362 15.55 24.88 -14.25
CA SER A 362 16.97 24.62 -14.05
C SER A 362 17.44 23.64 -15.13
N GLU A 363 18.18 24.13 -16.11
CA GLU A 363 18.95 23.30 -17.04
C GLU A 363 20.19 22.76 -16.32
N SER A 364 20.27 21.44 -16.16
CA SER A 364 21.52 20.74 -15.85
C SER A 364 21.69 19.60 -16.85
N ASP A 365 22.60 19.80 -17.80
CA ASP A 365 23.10 18.78 -18.72
C ASP A 365 23.99 17.80 -17.93
N GLU A 366 23.43 16.69 -17.45
CA GLU A 366 24.21 15.50 -17.08
C GLU A 366 24.10 14.44 -18.20
N PRO A 367 25.18 13.70 -18.49
CA PRO A 367 25.22 12.72 -19.57
C PRO A 367 24.31 11.53 -19.27
N ASP A 368 23.58 11.08 -20.29
CA ASP A 368 22.77 9.86 -20.28
C ASP A 368 23.59 8.63 -19.83
N ASP A 369 23.50 8.28 -18.56
CA ASP A 369 24.03 7.02 -18.04
C ASP A 369 23.16 5.88 -18.58
N ALA A 370 23.73 5.14 -19.53
CA ALA A 370 23.12 3.93 -20.05
C ALA A 370 22.84 2.94 -18.91
N CYS A 371 21.60 2.43 -18.86
CA CYS A 371 21.15 1.40 -17.92
C CYS A 371 22.19 0.27 -17.78
N VAL A 372 22.89 0.22 -16.65
CA VAL A 372 23.78 -0.89 -16.32
C VAL A 372 22.98 -1.92 -15.52
N SER A 373 23.03 -3.18 -15.95
CA SER A 373 22.44 -4.32 -15.25
C SER A 373 22.72 -4.26 -13.74
N GLY A 374 21.66 -4.22 -12.91
CA GLY A 374 21.75 -4.20 -11.44
C GLY A 374 21.74 -2.82 -10.79
N LYS A 375 21.49 -1.74 -11.55
CA LYS A 375 21.10 -0.42 -11.03
C LYS A 375 19.84 0.06 -11.75
N ARG A 376 18.97 0.79 -11.05
CA ARG A 376 17.82 1.41 -11.71
C ARG A 376 18.37 2.53 -12.60
N CYS A 377 18.02 2.48 -13.87
CA CYS A 377 17.82 3.70 -14.61
C CYS A 377 16.39 4.15 -14.28
#